data_AF-A0A2K1FUM7-F1
#
_entry.id   AF-A0A2K1FUM7-F1
#
_cell.length_a   1.000
_cell.length_b   1.000
_cell.length_c   1.000
_cell.angle_alpha   90.00
_cell.angle_beta   90.00
_cell.angle_gamma   90.00
#
_symmetry.space_group_name_H-M   'P 1'
#
loop_
_entity.id
_entity.type
_entity.pdbx_description
1 polymer ?
#
loop_
_entity_poly.entity_id
_entity_poly.type
_entity_poly.pdbx_seq_one_letter_code
_entity_poly.pdbx_strand_id
1 'polypeptide(L)'
;MISTLGRLQWPEFEGVHGIAARERLGLSLVRQAAVAEFDRHERFFRFGQDVLAGRATMSQADGTSGIRTLLETERQSWETTGRSQFDPVNEVSPEIAALLADLRDIRIWEAAGLSIGSRMAMLKDFVLHNVALMCCGPTFHASMMVAVVFCCDTGWNRQPILGLPRDPFIFRTRSECGIATSAFVESFKRRADHNVLAYLESASPVSGLAEERMRREWDAATNDYDRTGRGDGISIMDRTAPLLDVLDRYQQMTDVIRGFDLGRAYEKDFFVYLAKSGGLFRSDGRSIRENGRGSVLARDGVSFQSLRKTYLSLRVRETGSVTATQTIAGHTSGGVLMPHYLNDADITAELDRSIRFFQNACQALILSDQSIRVHIGLTAAELDWFRRLAEASGISAAVGLERDFTTKSTRPLYFSPTEDNLRDLFLAHKALRAARQQVHPGRWAVQGLPLLAAVKAIGQAVFGKGLKHAYQAVARRTQRALNAGSITLPPILEG
;
A
#
# COMPACT_ATOMS: atom_id res chain seq x y z
N MET A 1 12.46 15.41 6.73
CA MET A 1 11.75 14.22 7.25
C MET A 1 10.39 14.17 6.58
N ILE A 2 9.97 13.02 6.05
CA ILE A 2 8.68 12.89 5.33
C ILE A 2 7.55 12.79 6.37
N SER A 3 6.56 13.68 6.26
CA SER A 3 5.40 13.73 7.15
C SER A 3 4.22 12.92 6.58
N THR A 4 3.33 12.42 7.44
CA THR A 4 2.00 11.95 7.02
C THR A 4 1.12 13.13 6.61
N LEU A 5 0.07 12.84 5.82
CA LEU A 5 -0.88 13.86 5.37
C LEU A 5 -1.62 14.51 6.54
N GLY A 6 -1.97 13.73 7.58
CA GLY A 6 -2.76 14.23 8.71
C GLY A 6 -2.03 15.30 9.54
N ARG A 7 -0.70 15.42 9.41
CA ARG A 7 0.09 16.49 10.06
C ARG A 7 0.20 17.77 9.23
N LEU A 8 -0.20 17.73 7.96
CA LEU A 8 -0.21 18.92 7.12
C LEU A 8 -1.32 19.86 7.59
N GLN A 9 -1.10 21.17 7.47
CA GLN A 9 -2.08 22.19 7.85
C GLN A 9 -2.99 22.50 6.66
N TRP A 10 -4.04 21.70 6.52
CA TRP A 10 -5.04 21.87 5.48
C TRP A 10 -6.30 22.50 6.07
N PRO A 11 -6.94 23.47 5.37
CA PRO A 11 -8.21 24.04 5.80
C PRO A 11 -9.29 22.98 6.02
N GLU A 12 -9.30 21.92 5.22
CA GLU A 12 -10.25 20.80 5.31
C GLU A 12 -10.12 19.98 6.61
N PHE A 13 -9.05 20.20 7.40
CA PHE A 13 -8.88 19.56 8.70
C PHE A 13 -9.44 20.38 9.87
N GLU A 14 -10.01 21.57 9.61
CA GLU A 14 -10.68 22.35 10.64
C GLU A 14 -11.83 21.55 11.27
N GLY A 15 -11.85 21.48 12.61
CA GLY A 15 -12.83 20.67 13.35
C GLY A 15 -12.58 19.15 13.35
N VAL A 16 -11.56 18.65 12.63
CA VAL A 16 -11.24 17.21 12.61
C VAL A 16 -10.25 16.87 13.73
N HIS A 17 -10.78 16.28 14.80
CA HIS A 17 -9.98 15.88 15.96
C HIS A 17 -9.31 14.52 15.78
N GLY A 18 -8.03 14.44 16.15
CA GLY A 18 -7.24 13.21 16.13
C GLY A 18 -6.52 12.96 14.80
N ILE A 19 -5.28 12.48 14.91
CA ILE A 19 -4.40 12.31 13.75
C ILE A 19 -4.93 11.26 12.76
N ALA A 20 -5.50 10.16 13.26
CA ALA A 20 -6.04 9.10 12.41
C ALA A 20 -7.24 9.57 11.56
N ALA A 21 -8.10 10.44 12.11
CA ALA A 21 -9.21 11.02 11.36
C ALA A 21 -8.71 11.97 10.26
N ARG A 22 -7.73 12.82 10.56
CA ARG A 22 -7.06 13.69 9.58
C ARG A 22 -6.34 12.89 8.50
N GLU A 23 -5.70 11.77 8.84
CA GLU A 23 -5.04 10.89 7.87
C GLU A 23 -6.02 10.21 6.92
N ARG A 24 -7.15 9.69 7.43
CA ARG A 24 -8.23 9.14 6.60
C ARG A 24 -8.80 10.19 5.65
N LEU A 25 -9.12 11.38 6.18
CA LEU A 25 -9.63 12.48 5.38
C LEU A 25 -8.60 12.93 4.33
N GLY A 26 -7.33 13.06 4.72
CA GLY A 26 -6.24 13.45 3.84
C GLY A 26 -6.07 12.50 2.64
N LEU A 27 -6.05 11.18 2.89
CA LEU A 27 -6.02 10.19 1.80
C LEU A 27 -7.27 10.27 0.92
N SER A 28 -8.45 10.43 1.51
CA SER A 28 -9.69 10.55 0.74
C SER A 28 -9.70 11.79 -0.15
N LEU A 29 -9.26 12.95 0.34
CA LEU A 29 -9.16 14.19 -0.43
C LEU A 29 -8.20 14.05 -1.61
N VAL A 30 -7.01 13.49 -1.37
CA VAL A 30 -6.03 13.25 -2.44
C VAL A 30 -6.57 12.28 -3.49
N ARG A 31 -7.20 11.18 -3.06
CA ARG A 31 -7.83 10.21 -3.96
C ARG A 31 -8.92 10.85 -4.81
N GLN A 32 -9.85 11.57 -4.19
CA GLN A 32 -10.94 12.25 -4.89
C GLN A 32 -10.43 13.28 -5.90
N ALA A 33 -9.42 14.05 -5.53
CA ALA A 33 -8.80 15.00 -6.45
C ALA A 33 -8.11 14.30 -7.64
N ALA A 34 -7.43 13.18 -7.40
CA ALA A 34 -6.81 12.40 -8.47
C ALA A 34 -7.85 11.79 -9.41
N VAL A 35 -8.93 11.22 -8.87
CA VAL A 35 -10.06 10.72 -9.66
C VAL A 35 -10.68 11.84 -10.50
N ALA A 36 -10.93 13.02 -9.92
CA ALA A 36 -11.52 14.14 -10.65
C ALA A 36 -10.64 14.63 -11.83
N GLU A 37 -9.32 14.67 -11.65
CA GLU A 37 -8.39 15.03 -12.74
C GLU A 37 -8.29 13.94 -13.82
N PHE A 38 -8.39 12.67 -13.42
CA PHE A 38 -8.49 11.54 -14.36
C PHE A 38 -9.81 11.58 -15.15
N ASP A 39 -10.95 11.76 -14.49
CA ASP A 39 -12.27 11.89 -15.10
C ASP A 39 -12.31 13.05 -16.10
N ARG A 40 -11.62 14.16 -15.78
CA ARG A 40 -11.45 15.28 -16.70
C ARG A 40 -10.72 14.83 -17.96
N HIS A 41 -9.58 14.16 -17.84
CA HIS A 41 -8.82 13.65 -18.99
C HIS A 41 -9.62 12.64 -19.82
N GLU A 42 -10.30 11.70 -19.17
CA GLU A 42 -11.08 10.70 -19.88
C GLU A 42 -12.25 11.32 -20.66
N ARG A 43 -12.82 12.43 -20.18
CA ARG A 43 -13.83 13.17 -20.95
C ARG A 43 -13.31 13.65 -22.29
N PHE A 44 -12.08 14.19 -22.33
CA PHE A 44 -11.43 14.58 -23.59
C PHE A 44 -11.20 13.37 -24.47
N PHE A 45 -10.72 12.26 -23.91
CA PHE A 45 -10.51 11.02 -24.64
C PHE A 45 -11.81 10.49 -25.26
N ARG A 46 -12.88 10.31 -24.46
CA ARG A 46 -14.18 9.82 -24.95
C ARG A 46 -14.74 10.73 -26.04
N PHE A 47 -14.67 12.05 -25.85
CA PHE A 47 -15.03 13.02 -26.89
C PHE A 47 -14.24 12.77 -28.18
N GLY A 48 -12.92 12.66 -28.10
CA GLY A 48 -12.05 12.37 -29.25
C GLY A 48 -12.42 11.08 -29.96
N GLN A 49 -12.63 10.00 -29.21
CA GLN A 49 -13.03 8.71 -29.76
C GLN A 49 -14.40 8.75 -30.45
N ASP A 50 -15.36 9.51 -29.91
CA ASP A 50 -16.68 9.68 -30.53
C ASP A 50 -16.64 10.56 -31.79
N VAL A 51 -15.78 11.57 -31.83
CA VAL A 51 -15.53 12.38 -33.04
C VAL A 51 -14.92 11.52 -34.15
N LEU A 52 -13.88 10.75 -33.83
CA LEU A 52 -13.18 9.85 -34.75
C LEU A 52 -14.06 8.71 -35.26
N ALA A 53 -14.98 8.22 -34.42
CA ALA A 53 -15.95 7.19 -34.81
C ALA A 53 -17.19 7.75 -35.52
N GLY A 54 -17.30 9.07 -35.69
CA GLY A 54 -18.46 9.72 -36.29
C GLY A 54 -19.76 9.62 -35.47
N ARG A 55 -19.68 9.31 -34.17
CA ARG A 55 -20.83 9.13 -33.27
C ARG A 55 -21.25 10.38 -32.51
N ALA A 56 -20.39 11.40 -32.46
CA ALA A 56 -20.73 12.65 -31.78
C ALA A 56 -22.04 13.22 -32.37
N THR A 57 -22.99 13.60 -31.50
CA THR A 57 -24.23 14.29 -31.87
C THR A 57 -23.87 15.72 -32.23
N MET A 58 -23.29 15.85 -33.42
CA MET A 58 -22.73 17.10 -33.90
C MET A 58 -23.90 17.98 -34.33
N SER A 59 -24.15 19.07 -33.59
CA SER A 59 -24.86 20.18 -34.22
C SER A 59 -24.06 20.58 -35.46
N GLN A 60 -24.72 20.87 -36.58
CA GLN A 60 -24.09 21.24 -37.85
C GLN A 60 -23.34 22.59 -37.79
N ALA A 61 -22.73 22.94 -36.66
CA ALA A 61 -21.94 24.14 -36.48
C ALA A 61 -20.57 24.02 -37.15
N ASP A 62 -20.18 25.09 -37.84
CA ASP A 62 -19.08 25.27 -38.80
C ASP A 62 -17.64 24.95 -38.33
N GLY A 63 -17.40 24.40 -37.14
CA GLY A 63 -16.05 24.06 -36.64
C GLY A 63 -15.77 22.57 -36.46
N THR A 64 -16.78 21.74 -36.65
CA THR A 64 -16.77 20.35 -36.20
C THR A 64 -16.03 19.40 -37.15
N SER A 65 -16.12 19.66 -38.45
CA SER A 65 -15.29 19.00 -39.47
C SER A 65 -13.81 19.26 -39.22
N GLY A 66 -13.48 20.49 -38.83
CA GLY A 66 -12.13 20.89 -38.46
C GLY A 66 -11.57 20.09 -37.29
N ILE A 67 -12.33 19.92 -36.20
CA ILE A 67 -11.92 19.08 -35.06
C ILE A 67 -11.66 17.64 -35.53
N ARG A 68 -12.54 17.06 -36.36
CA ARG A 68 -12.34 15.70 -36.88
C ARG A 68 -11.05 15.61 -37.69
N THR A 69 -10.85 16.49 -38.66
CA THR A 69 -9.63 16.51 -39.49
C THR A 69 -8.37 16.60 -38.63
N LEU A 70 -8.36 17.49 -37.63
CA LEU A 70 -7.24 17.64 -36.70
C LEU A 70 -6.90 16.31 -35.98
N LEU A 71 -7.93 15.64 -35.45
CA LEU A 71 -7.78 14.39 -34.70
C LEU A 71 -7.41 13.21 -35.60
N GLU A 72 -7.95 13.14 -36.81
CA GLU A 72 -7.59 12.12 -37.81
C GLU A 72 -6.12 12.26 -38.21
N THR A 73 -5.67 13.48 -38.49
CA THR A 73 -4.25 13.73 -38.81
C THR A 73 -3.33 13.45 -37.63
N GLU A 74 -3.75 13.79 -36.39
CA GLU A 74 -2.96 13.45 -35.20
C GLU A 74 -2.83 11.94 -35.06
N ARG A 75 -3.94 11.22 -35.12
CA ARG A 75 -3.97 9.76 -35.02
C ARG A 75 -3.14 9.10 -36.12
N GLN A 76 -3.28 9.55 -37.37
CA GLN A 76 -2.50 9.03 -38.49
C GLN A 76 -1.00 9.27 -38.30
N SER A 77 -0.61 10.43 -37.75
CA SER A 77 0.79 10.71 -37.41
C SER A 77 1.33 9.68 -36.41
N TRP A 78 0.55 9.36 -35.37
CA TRP A 78 0.91 8.33 -34.39
C TRP A 78 0.99 6.93 -35.00
N GLU A 79 0.01 6.54 -35.83
CA GLU A 79 -0.02 5.23 -36.49
C GLU A 79 1.12 5.05 -37.49
N THR A 80 1.60 6.14 -38.12
CA THR A 80 2.64 6.07 -39.15
C THR A 80 4.05 6.23 -38.57
N THR A 81 4.22 7.17 -37.64
CA THR A 81 5.55 7.59 -37.14
C THR A 81 5.79 7.23 -35.68
N GLY A 82 4.75 6.83 -34.94
CA GLY A 82 4.81 6.68 -33.48
C GLY A 82 4.98 8.01 -32.75
N ARG A 83 4.69 9.14 -33.41
CA ARG A 83 4.86 10.50 -32.89
C ARG A 83 3.62 11.37 -33.12
N SER A 84 3.53 12.46 -32.35
CA SER A 84 2.52 13.50 -32.55
C SER A 84 2.82 14.29 -33.82
N GLN A 85 1.79 14.78 -34.52
CA GLN A 85 1.99 15.67 -35.67
C GLN A 85 2.63 17.00 -35.26
N PHE A 86 2.58 17.34 -33.96
CA PHE A 86 3.18 18.55 -33.40
C PHE A 86 4.60 18.36 -32.83
N ASP A 87 5.20 17.18 -33.00
CA ASP A 87 6.62 16.98 -32.71
C ASP A 87 7.45 17.87 -33.66
N PRO A 88 8.48 18.61 -33.18
CA PRO A 88 9.35 19.42 -34.03
C PRO A 88 10.00 18.68 -35.22
N VAL A 89 10.12 17.35 -35.15
CA VAL A 89 10.62 16.50 -36.23
C VAL A 89 9.60 16.36 -37.36
N ASN A 90 8.31 16.52 -37.07
CA ASN A 90 7.22 16.47 -38.04
C ASN A 90 6.92 17.89 -38.55
N GLU A 91 6.95 18.09 -39.87
CA GLU A 91 6.49 19.34 -40.47
C GLU A 91 4.96 19.37 -40.46
N VAL A 92 4.38 20.29 -39.68
CA VAL A 92 2.93 20.53 -39.69
C VAL A 92 2.56 21.09 -41.06
N SER A 93 1.64 20.41 -41.76
CA SER A 93 1.21 20.86 -43.09
C SER A 93 0.58 22.26 -43.02
N PRO A 94 0.69 23.08 -44.08
CA PRO A 94 0.08 24.42 -44.11
C PRO A 94 -1.44 24.38 -43.87
N GLU A 95 -2.11 23.33 -44.33
CA GLU A 95 -3.54 23.10 -44.14
C GLU A 95 -3.89 22.92 -42.66
N ILE A 96 -3.12 22.10 -41.94
CA ILE A 96 -3.30 21.93 -40.49
C ILE A 96 -2.93 23.22 -39.74
N ALA A 97 -1.90 23.94 -40.17
CA ALA A 97 -1.53 25.21 -39.54
C ALA A 97 -2.65 26.26 -39.65
N ALA A 98 -3.32 26.35 -40.80
CA ALA A 98 -4.49 27.21 -40.98
C ALA A 98 -5.66 26.75 -40.08
N LEU A 99 -5.93 25.45 -40.07
CA LEU A 99 -6.98 24.85 -39.24
C LEU A 99 -6.77 25.09 -37.74
N LEU A 100 -5.52 24.99 -37.26
CA LEU A 100 -5.16 25.28 -35.87
C LEU A 100 -5.48 26.72 -35.49
N ALA A 101 -5.34 27.68 -36.40
CA ALA A 101 -5.64 29.08 -36.12
C ALA A 101 -7.12 29.29 -35.77
N ASP A 102 -8.02 28.59 -36.48
CA ASP A 102 -9.46 28.62 -36.23
C ASP A 102 -9.81 27.87 -34.93
N LEU A 103 -9.26 26.66 -34.76
CA LEU A 103 -9.51 25.81 -33.59
C LEU A 103 -8.93 26.35 -32.27
N ARG A 104 -8.25 27.49 -32.29
CA ARG A 104 -7.92 28.23 -31.06
C ARG A 104 -9.17 28.81 -30.40
N ASP A 105 -10.26 29.05 -31.12
CA ASP A 105 -11.50 29.55 -30.51
C ASP A 105 -12.18 28.48 -29.66
N ILE A 106 -12.34 28.74 -28.37
CA ILE A 106 -12.95 27.80 -27.43
C ILE A 106 -14.41 27.49 -27.79
N ARG A 107 -15.13 28.46 -28.37
CA ARG A 107 -16.55 28.31 -28.71
C ARG A 107 -16.78 27.17 -29.70
N ILE A 108 -15.80 26.87 -30.55
CA ILE A 108 -15.87 25.76 -31.50
C ILE A 108 -15.91 24.41 -30.75
N TRP A 109 -15.05 24.25 -29.74
CA TRP A 109 -15.01 23.05 -28.91
C TRP A 109 -16.24 22.91 -28.03
N GLU A 110 -16.71 24.03 -27.45
CA GLU A 110 -17.93 24.05 -26.63
C GLU A 110 -19.18 23.72 -27.47
N ALA A 111 -19.28 24.26 -28.70
CA ALA A 111 -20.36 23.94 -29.64
C ALA A 111 -20.33 22.47 -30.09
N ALA A 112 -19.15 21.85 -30.11
CA ALA A 112 -19.00 20.41 -30.35
C ALA A 112 -19.32 19.56 -29.11
N GLY A 113 -19.53 20.16 -27.94
CA GLY A 113 -19.88 19.47 -26.70
C GLY A 113 -18.70 19.22 -25.74
N LEU A 114 -17.52 19.79 -26.01
CA LEU A 114 -16.35 19.67 -25.14
C LEU A 114 -16.06 20.99 -24.41
N SER A 115 -16.27 21.00 -23.09
CA SER A 115 -15.87 22.12 -22.25
C SER A 115 -14.39 22.04 -21.88
N ILE A 116 -13.61 23.05 -22.30
CA ILE A 116 -12.16 23.11 -22.05
C ILE A 116 -11.84 23.68 -20.65
N GLY A 117 -12.77 24.40 -20.02
CA GLY A 117 -12.59 24.97 -18.68
C GLY A 117 -11.55 26.10 -18.61
N SER A 118 -11.27 26.77 -19.73
CA SER A 118 -10.39 27.94 -19.78
C SER A 118 -11.22 29.23 -19.71
N ARG A 119 -10.69 30.25 -19.02
CA ARG A 119 -11.29 31.60 -18.96
C ARG A 119 -10.93 32.48 -20.16
N MET A 120 -9.98 32.04 -20.99
CA MET A 120 -9.55 32.77 -22.19
C MET A 120 -10.46 32.40 -23.36
N ALA A 121 -10.86 33.37 -24.20
CA ALA A 121 -11.64 33.07 -25.41
C ALA A 121 -10.84 32.28 -26.47
N MET A 122 -9.51 32.49 -26.50
CA MET A 122 -8.59 31.83 -27.43
C MET A 122 -7.58 30.96 -26.68
N LEU A 123 -7.38 29.74 -27.15
CA LEU A 123 -6.38 28.81 -26.66
C LEU A 123 -4.98 29.21 -27.13
N LYS A 124 -4.00 28.98 -26.27
CA LYS A 124 -2.59 28.95 -26.68
C LYS A 124 -2.31 27.64 -27.39
N ASP A 125 -1.38 27.63 -28.34
CA ASP A 125 -1.01 26.41 -29.11
C ASP A 125 -0.65 25.23 -28.21
N PHE A 126 0.09 25.49 -27.13
CA PHE A 126 0.42 24.46 -26.15
C PHE A 126 -0.83 23.78 -25.57
N VAL A 127 -1.89 24.54 -25.29
CA VAL A 127 -3.14 24.00 -24.74
C VAL A 127 -3.90 23.23 -25.82
N LEU A 128 -4.01 23.80 -27.03
CA LEU A 128 -4.67 23.15 -28.17
C LEU A 128 -4.02 21.80 -28.52
N HIS A 129 -2.69 21.74 -28.58
CA HIS A 129 -1.96 20.49 -28.86
C HIS A 129 -2.20 19.46 -27.76
N ASN A 130 -2.24 19.88 -26.48
CA ASN A 130 -2.57 18.98 -25.38
C ASN A 130 -4.01 18.48 -25.45
N VAL A 131 -4.96 19.31 -25.88
CA VAL A 131 -6.36 18.89 -26.10
C VAL A 131 -6.43 17.80 -27.17
N ALA A 132 -5.78 18.00 -28.32
CA ALA A 132 -5.70 16.99 -29.37
C ALA A 132 -5.03 15.69 -28.87
N LEU A 133 -3.95 15.80 -28.10
CA LEU A 133 -3.25 14.66 -27.51
C LEU A 133 -4.15 13.87 -26.53
N MET A 134 -4.88 14.56 -25.65
CA MET A 134 -5.83 13.95 -24.70
C MET A 134 -6.99 13.24 -25.41
N CYS A 135 -7.41 13.73 -26.59
CA CYS A 135 -8.42 13.09 -27.42
C CYS A 135 -7.94 11.76 -28.02
N CYS A 136 -6.63 11.61 -28.24
CA CYS A 136 -6.04 10.40 -28.83
C CYS A 136 -5.69 9.34 -27.79
N GLY A 137 -5.44 9.72 -26.53
CA GLY A 137 -5.09 8.76 -25.49
C GLY A 137 -4.66 9.39 -24.16
N PRO A 138 -4.21 8.55 -23.20
CA PRO A 138 -3.77 9.03 -21.90
C PRO A 138 -2.46 9.81 -22.02
N THR A 139 -2.40 10.96 -21.34
CA THR A 139 -1.18 11.76 -21.17
C THR A 139 -0.43 11.34 -19.91
N PHE A 140 0.79 11.87 -19.72
CA PHE A 140 1.56 11.66 -18.48
C PHE A 140 0.71 11.97 -17.25
N HIS A 141 -0.03 13.08 -17.30
CA HIS A 141 -0.87 13.52 -16.20
C HIS A 141 -1.95 12.50 -15.85
N ALA A 142 -2.70 11.99 -16.84
CA ALA A 142 -3.70 10.95 -16.62
C ALA A 142 -3.08 9.69 -15.98
N SER A 143 -1.95 9.23 -16.53
CA SER A 143 -1.21 8.08 -15.99
C SER A 143 -0.79 8.29 -14.53
N MET A 144 -0.32 9.50 -14.20
CA MET A 144 0.06 9.87 -12.84
C MET A 144 -1.13 9.88 -11.87
N MET A 145 -2.29 10.38 -12.29
CA MET A 145 -3.49 10.39 -11.44
C MET A 145 -3.93 8.96 -11.09
N VAL A 146 -3.93 8.05 -12.07
CA VAL A 146 -4.23 6.63 -11.84
C VAL A 146 -3.24 6.01 -10.83
N ALA A 147 -1.95 6.30 -10.98
CA ALA A 147 -0.93 5.81 -10.03
C ALA A 147 -1.13 6.38 -8.61
N VAL A 148 -1.59 7.63 -8.48
CA VAL A 148 -1.91 8.24 -7.18
C VAL A 148 -3.11 7.55 -6.53
N VAL A 149 -4.20 7.31 -7.27
CA VAL A 149 -5.36 6.54 -6.78
C VAL A 149 -4.91 5.15 -6.32
N PHE A 150 -4.06 4.49 -7.11
CA PHE A 150 -3.50 3.18 -6.76
C PHE A 150 -2.75 3.22 -5.42
N CYS A 151 -1.88 4.20 -5.23
CA CYS A 151 -1.11 4.35 -4.00
C CYS A 151 -2.01 4.66 -2.80
N CYS A 152 -3.05 5.47 -2.97
CA CYS A 152 -4.02 5.78 -1.91
C CYS A 152 -4.78 4.53 -1.42
N ASP A 153 -5.17 3.64 -2.33
CA ASP A 153 -6.01 2.48 -1.99
C ASP A 153 -5.22 1.24 -1.57
N THR A 154 -3.98 1.08 -2.05
CA THR A 154 -3.15 -0.10 -1.75
C THR A 154 -1.99 0.19 -0.81
N GLY A 155 -1.57 1.45 -0.72
CA GLY A 155 -0.34 1.85 -0.04
C GLY A 155 0.93 1.44 -0.76
N TRP A 156 0.89 0.79 -1.94
CA TRP A 156 2.07 0.29 -2.64
C TRP A 156 3.11 1.38 -2.93
N ASN A 157 4.39 0.97 -2.99
CA ASN A 157 5.44 1.85 -3.49
C ASN A 157 5.24 2.15 -4.98
N ARG A 158 5.72 3.32 -5.39
CA ARG A 158 5.63 3.82 -6.76
C ARG A 158 6.17 2.86 -7.80
N GLN A 159 7.35 2.26 -7.58
CA GLN A 159 7.98 1.38 -8.57
C GLN A 159 7.15 0.11 -8.86
N PRO A 160 6.67 -0.64 -7.85
CA PRO A 160 5.71 -1.73 -8.06
C PRO A 160 4.44 -1.33 -8.81
N ILE A 161 3.86 -0.16 -8.49
CA ILE A 161 2.68 0.37 -9.20
C ILE A 161 3.01 0.54 -10.69
N LEU A 162 4.07 1.28 -11.00
CA LEU A 162 4.49 1.54 -12.39
C LEU A 162 5.07 0.30 -13.10
N GLY A 163 5.19 -0.83 -12.39
CA GLY A 163 5.65 -2.12 -12.90
C GLY A 163 4.53 -3.14 -13.09
N LEU A 164 3.27 -2.71 -13.08
CA LEU A 164 2.15 -3.58 -13.42
C LEU A 164 2.25 -4.07 -14.87
N PRO A 165 1.95 -5.35 -15.12
CA PRO A 165 1.82 -5.89 -16.47
C PRO A 165 0.59 -5.32 -17.15
N ARG A 166 0.56 -5.34 -18.50
CA ARG A 166 -0.57 -4.95 -19.34
C ARG A 166 -1.92 -5.44 -18.79
N ASP A 167 -1.98 -6.69 -18.35
CA ASP A 167 -3.15 -7.27 -17.69
C ASP A 167 -2.88 -7.39 -16.18
N PRO A 168 -3.16 -6.33 -15.39
CA PRO A 168 -2.81 -6.30 -13.97
C PRO A 168 -3.72 -7.19 -13.13
N PHE A 169 -4.88 -7.58 -13.66
CA PHE A 169 -5.88 -8.40 -12.98
C PHE A 169 -5.56 -9.88 -13.17
N ILE A 170 -5.19 -10.55 -12.09
CA ILE A 170 -4.84 -11.99 -12.12
C ILE A 170 -6.09 -12.86 -12.11
N PHE A 171 -7.09 -12.42 -11.34
CA PHE A 171 -8.40 -13.03 -11.32
C PHE A 171 -9.45 -11.98 -10.95
N ARG A 172 -10.69 -12.26 -11.33
CA ARG A 172 -11.88 -11.53 -10.91
C ARG A 172 -12.92 -12.54 -10.45
N THR A 173 -13.43 -12.36 -9.25
CA THR A 173 -14.58 -13.12 -8.72
C THR A 173 -15.79 -12.20 -8.67
N ARG A 174 -16.91 -12.69 -8.12
CA ARG A 174 -18.09 -11.83 -7.91
C ARG A 174 -17.87 -10.76 -6.84
N SER A 175 -17.02 -11.03 -5.85
CA SER A 175 -16.81 -10.15 -4.70
C SER A 175 -15.44 -9.47 -4.69
N GLU A 176 -14.43 -10.02 -5.36
CA GLU A 176 -13.04 -9.57 -5.23
C GLU A 176 -12.22 -9.71 -6.51
N CYS A 177 -11.18 -8.89 -6.63
CA CYS A 177 -10.19 -8.92 -7.71
C CYS A 177 -8.77 -9.01 -7.13
N GLY A 178 -7.95 -9.90 -7.71
CA GLY A 178 -6.52 -9.97 -7.42
C GLY A 178 -5.72 -9.12 -8.41
N ILE A 179 -4.91 -8.20 -7.91
CA ILE A 179 -3.98 -7.38 -8.70
C ILE A 179 -2.55 -7.78 -8.35
N ALA A 180 -1.69 -7.94 -9.37
CA ALA A 180 -0.29 -8.26 -9.12
C ALA A 180 0.70 -7.71 -10.16
N THR A 181 1.96 -7.59 -9.75
CA THR A 181 3.10 -7.27 -10.61
C THR A 181 3.53 -8.48 -11.43
N SER A 182 4.23 -8.24 -12.56
CA SER A 182 4.72 -9.28 -13.46
C SER A 182 5.54 -10.36 -12.72
N ALA A 183 6.35 -9.95 -11.75
CA ALA A 183 7.18 -10.86 -10.95
C ALA A 183 6.35 -11.87 -10.14
N PHE A 184 5.17 -11.46 -9.65
CA PHE A 184 4.25 -12.39 -8.99
C PHE A 184 3.50 -13.24 -10.01
N VAL A 185 3.04 -12.64 -11.12
CA VAL A 185 2.30 -13.35 -12.17
C VAL A 185 3.06 -14.56 -12.69
N GLU A 186 4.37 -14.44 -12.89
CA GLU A 186 5.21 -15.56 -13.32
C GLU A 186 5.25 -16.72 -12.30
N SER A 187 5.34 -16.41 -11.00
CA SER A 187 5.29 -17.39 -9.93
C SER A 187 3.92 -18.08 -9.87
N PHE A 188 2.86 -17.28 -9.97
CA PHE A 188 1.48 -17.73 -9.97
C PHE A 188 1.17 -18.66 -11.15
N LYS A 189 1.55 -18.26 -12.37
CA LYS A 189 1.42 -19.06 -13.61
C LYS A 189 2.15 -20.40 -13.51
N ARG A 190 3.38 -20.42 -12.98
CA ARG A 190 4.17 -21.65 -12.84
C ARG A 190 3.50 -22.68 -11.91
N ARG A 191 2.77 -22.23 -10.88
CA ARG A 191 2.12 -23.10 -9.90
C ARG A 191 0.79 -23.65 -10.38
N ALA A 192 0.01 -22.78 -11.01
CA ALA A 192 -1.34 -23.14 -11.44
C ALA A 192 -1.40 -23.83 -12.83
N ASP A 193 -0.26 -23.94 -13.51
CA ASP A 193 -0.06 -24.70 -14.75
C ASP A 193 -1.02 -24.25 -15.88
N HIS A 194 -1.48 -25.14 -16.76
CA HIS A 194 -2.41 -24.82 -17.87
C HIS A 194 -3.75 -24.19 -17.45
N ASN A 195 -4.14 -24.28 -16.18
CA ASN A 195 -5.45 -23.80 -15.74
C ASN A 195 -5.53 -22.27 -15.57
N VAL A 196 -4.41 -21.57 -15.38
CA VAL A 196 -4.41 -20.11 -15.17
C VAL A 196 -4.42 -19.28 -16.46
N LEU A 197 -3.99 -19.84 -17.60
CA LEU A 197 -4.14 -19.17 -18.90
C LEU A 197 -5.62 -18.93 -19.21
N ALA A 198 -6.50 -19.88 -18.90
CA ALA A 198 -7.95 -19.73 -19.08
C ALA A 198 -8.60 -18.65 -18.19
N TYR A 199 -8.01 -18.34 -17.03
CA TYR A 199 -8.56 -17.36 -16.09
C TYR A 199 -8.02 -15.93 -16.30
N LEU A 200 -6.78 -15.80 -16.79
CA LEU A 200 -6.19 -14.51 -17.16
C LEU A 200 -6.80 -13.93 -18.45
N GLU A 201 -7.26 -14.80 -19.34
CA GLU A 201 -7.90 -14.43 -20.61
C GLU A 201 -9.43 -14.26 -20.49
N SER A 202 -10.01 -14.65 -19.35
CA SER A 202 -11.44 -14.56 -19.08
C SER A 202 -11.82 -13.20 -18.49
N ALA A 203 -12.50 -12.37 -19.27
CA ALA A 203 -13.17 -11.17 -18.75
C ALA A 203 -14.30 -11.49 -17.74
N SER A 204 -14.75 -12.75 -17.70
CA SER A 204 -15.87 -13.19 -16.86
C SER A 204 -15.42 -13.52 -15.43
N PRO A 205 -16.24 -13.20 -14.41
CA PRO A 205 -15.94 -13.57 -13.04
C PRO A 205 -15.84 -15.09 -12.84
N VAL A 206 -14.74 -15.53 -12.21
CA VAL A 206 -14.53 -16.90 -11.73
C VAL A 206 -15.50 -17.19 -10.58
N SER A 207 -16.08 -18.39 -10.51
CA SER A 207 -17.02 -18.78 -9.46
C SER A 207 -16.98 -20.28 -9.15
N GLY A 208 -17.53 -20.68 -7.99
CA GLY A 208 -17.63 -22.07 -7.56
C GLY A 208 -16.26 -22.70 -7.27
N LEU A 209 -16.07 -23.97 -7.66
CA LEU A 209 -14.82 -24.71 -7.43
C LEU A 209 -13.58 -24.04 -8.05
N ALA A 210 -13.78 -23.28 -9.14
CA ALA A 210 -12.72 -22.52 -9.78
C ALA A 210 -12.23 -21.36 -8.88
N GLU A 211 -13.14 -20.69 -8.18
CA GLU A 211 -12.79 -19.62 -7.25
C GLU A 211 -12.04 -20.17 -6.03
N GLU A 212 -12.52 -21.27 -5.43
CA GLU A 212 -11.84 -21.90 -4.29
C GLU A 212 -10.41 -22.34 -4.66
N ARG A 213 -10.24 -22.93 -5.85
CA ARG A 213 -8.92 -23.34 -6.35
C ARG A 213 -8.03 -22.13 -6.60
N MET A 214 -8.55 -21.07 -7.21
CA MET A 214 -7.84 -19.82 -7.45
C MET A 214 -7.30 -19.22 -6.15
N ARG A 215 -8.13 -19.17 -5.11
CA ARG A 215 -7.74 -18.67 -3.78
C ARG A 215 -6.61 -19.51 -3.17
N ARG A 216 -6.70 -20.84 -3.26
CA ARG A 216 -5.64 -21.74 -2.77
C ARG A 216 -4.31 -21.50 -3.49
N GLU A 217 -4.33 -21.37 -4.81
CA GLU A 217 -3.11 -21.08 -5.58
C GLU A 217 -2.56 -19.68 -5.27
N TRP A 218 -3.43 -18.70 -5.05
CA TRP A 218 -3.04 -17.35 -4.67
C TRP A 218 -2.35 -17.34 -3.31
N ASP A 219 -2.92 -18.01 -2.31
CA ASP A 219 -2.34 -18.12 -0.98
C ASP A 219 -0.99 -18.86 -1.00
N ALA A 220 -0.88 -19.93 -1.80
CA ALA A 220 0.37 -20.65 -1.99
C ALA A 220 1.45 -19.78 -2.66
N ALA A 221 1.09 -19.04 -3.72
CA ALA A 221 1.99 -18.13 -4.40
C ALA A 221 2.41 -16.95 -3.51
N THR A 222 1.48 -16.41 -2.72
CA THR A 222 1.71 -15.33 -1.75
C THR A 222 2.73 -15.76 -0.70
N ASN A 223 2.56 -16.94 -0.11
CA ASN A 223 3.49 -17.46 0.90
C ASN A 223 4.94 -17.56 0.39
N ASP A 224 5.15 -17.93 -0.88
CA ASP A 224 6.49 -18.00 -1.45
C ASP A 224 7.03 -16.65 -1.90
N TYR A 225 6.16 -15.78 -2.41
CA TYR A 225 6.52 -14.41 -2.76
C TYR A 225 6.96 -13.63 -1.51
N ASP A 226 6.21 -13.76 -0.41
CA ASP A 226 6.51 -13.17 0.89
C ASP A 226 7.80 -13.73 1.52
N ARG A 227 8.11 -15.02 1.33
CA ARG A 227 9.39 -15.61 1.76
C ARG A 227 10.61 -14.91 1.14
N THR A 228 10.47 -14.38 -0.08
CA THR A 228 11.54 -13.62 -0.75
C THR A 228 11.57 -12.15 -0.35
N GLY A 229 10.63 -11.68 0.47
CA GLY A 229 10.70 -10.34 1.03
C GLY A 229 10.22 -9.22 0.13
N ARG A 230 9.48 -9.55 -0.93
CA ARG A 230 8.86 -8.59 -1.83
C ARG A 230 7.37 -8.61 -1.51
N GLY A 231 6.87 -7.75 -0.63
CA GLY A 231 5.41 -7.75 -0.31
C GLY A 231 4.64 -6.56 -0.90
N ASP A 232 5.32 -5.62 -1.55
CA ASP A 232 4.62 -4.79 -2.55
C ASP A 232 4.51 -5.60 -3.84
N GLY A 233 3.38 -5.48 -4.53
CA GLY A 233 3.20 -6.12 -5.83
C GLY A 233 2.13 -7.20 -5.88
N ILE A 234 1.37 -7.40 -4.80
CA ILE A 234 0.12 -8.17 -4.76
C ILE A 234 -0.94 -7.50 -3.87
N SER A 235 -2.21 -7.60 -4.25
CA SER A 235 -3.34 -7.08 -3.49
C SER A 235 -4.61 -7.80 -3.89
N ILE A 236 -5.44 -8.17 -2.91
CA ILE A 236 -6.83 -8.55 -3.14
C ILE A 236 -7.69 -7.34 -2.76
N MET A 237 -8.60 -6.97 -3.64
CA MET A 237 -9.50 -5.83 -3.44
C MET A 237 -10.94 -6.27 -3.63
N ASP A 238 -11.84 -5.65 -2.89
CA ASP A 238 -13.29 -5.76 -3.14
C ASP A 238 -13.61 -5.32 -4.57
N ARG A 239 -14.51 -6.03 -5.27
CA ARG A 239 -14.91 -5.76 -6.65
C ARG A 239 -15.48 -4.35 -6.85
N THR A 240 -16.01 -3.74 -5.79
CA THR A 240 -16.57 -2.38 -5.74
C THR A 240 -15.53 -1.31 -5.43
N ALA A 241 -14.26 -1.68 -5.22
CA ALA A 241 -13.20 -0.72 -4.90
C ALA A 241 -13.03 0.31 -6.05
N PRO A 242 -13.03 1.63 -5.74
CA PRO A 242 -12.92 2.68 -6.76
C PRO A 242 -11.68 2.57 -7.66
N LEU A 243 -10.56 2.07 -7.14
CA LEU A 243 -9.36 1.81 -7.93
C LEU A 243 -9.63 0.88 -9.12
N LEU A 244 -10.45 -0.17 -8.96
CA LEU A 244 -10.69 -1.14 -10.03
C LEU A 244 -11.39 -0.48 -11.23
N ASP A 245 -12.37 0.38 -10.98
CA ASP A 245 -13.06 1.15 -12.01
C ASP A 245 -12.09 2.07 -12.78
N VAL A 246 -11.24 2.80 -12.05
CA VAL A 246 -10.24 3.68 -12.65
C VAL A 246 -9.22 2.89 -13.49
N LEU A 247 -8.80 1.72 -13.03
CA LEU A 247 -7.89 0.84 -13.79
C LEU A 247 -8.55 0.31 -15.07
N ASP A 248 -9.81 -0.14 -15.01
CA ASP A 248 -10.55 -0.60 -16.18
C ASP A 248 -10.71 0.52 -17.22
N ARG A 249 -11.07 1.72 -16.78
CA ARG A 249 -11.23 2.90 -17.66
C ARG A 249 -9.89 3.33 -18.26
N TYR A 250 -8.82 3.32 -17.47
CA TYR A 250 -7.48 3.62 -17.98
C TYR A 250 -6.99 2.56 -18.97
N GLN A 251 -7.27 1.28 -18.74
CA GLN A 251 -6.93 0.20 -19.67
C GLN A 251 -7.58 0.41 -21.04
N GLN A 252 -8.85 0.85 -21.08
CA GLN A 252 -9.52 1.19 -22.34
C GLN A 252 -8.79 2.31 -23.10
N MET A 253 -8.26 3.30 -22.38
CA MET A 253 -7.48 4.39 -22.98
C MET A 253 -6.12 3.90 -23.49
N THR A 254 -5.44 3.03 -22.73
CA THR A 254 -4.11 2.52 -23.10
C THR A 254 -4.16 1.53 -24.25
N ASP A 255 -5.22 0.72 -24.36
CA ASP A 255 -5.41 -0.23 -25.46
C ASP A 255 -5.49 0.47 -26.83
N VAL A 256 -6.05 1.68 -26.92
CA VAL A 256 -6.07 2.46 -28.16
C VAL A 256 -4.66 2.86 -28.59
N ILE A 257 -3.85 3.38 -27.67
CA ILE A 257 -2.51 3.90 -27.99
C ILE A 257 -1.46 2.80 -28.17
N ARG A 258 -1.78 1.55 -27.84
CA ARG A 258 -0.90 0.40 -28.12
C ARG A 258 -0.67 0.19 -29.60
N GLY A 259 -1.64 0.56 -30.45
CA GLY A 259 -1.46 0.58 -31.90
C GLY A 259 -0.34 1.52 -32.37
N PHE A 260 0.04 2.51 -31.54
CA PHE A 260 1.08 3.49 -31.87
C PHE A 260 2.48 3.03 -31.43
N ASP A 261 2.60 1.89 -30.74
CA ASP A 261 3.88 1.30 -30.32
C ASP A 261 4.53 0.51 -31.46
N LEU A 262 5.01 1.22 -32.50
CA LEU A 262 5.54 0.59 -33.71
C LEU A 262 6.72 -0.36 -33.44
N GLY A 263 7.49 -0.10 -32.39
CA GLY A 263 8.61 -0.95 -31.94
C GLY A 263 8.22 -2.00 -30.89
N ARG A 264 6.96 -2.04 -30.44
CA ARG A 264 6.45 -2.90 -29.37
C ARG A 264 7.26 -2.81 -28.06
N ALA A 265 7.86 -1.65 -27.79
CA ALA A 265 8.73 -1.46 -26.63
C ALA A 265 7.97 -1.50 -25.30
N TYR A 266 6.68 -1.20 -25.33
CA TYR A 266 5.81 -1.01 -24.17
C TYR A 266 4.59 -1.93 -24.18
N GLU A 267 4.57 -2.96 -25.04
CA GLU A 267 3.48 -3.92 -25.19
C GLU A 267 3.09 -4.60 -23.87
N LYS A 268 4.07 -4.77 -22.96
CA LYS A 268 3.90 -5.48 -21.68
C LYS A 268 3.58 -4.57 -20.50
N ASP A 269 3.73 -3.25 -20.64
CA ASP A 269 3.55 -2.32 -19.52
C ASP A 269 2.07 -1.92 -19.37
N PHE A 270 1.58 -1.69 -18.16
CA PHE A 270 0.25 -1.10 -17.95
C PHE A 270 0.29 0.43 -18.05
N PHE A 271 1.22 1.05 -17.31
CA PHE A 271 1.33 2.50 -17.19
C PHE A 271 2.12 3.12 -18.35
N VAL A 272 1.38 3.43 -19.41
CA VAL A 272 1.91 4.12 -20.59
C VAL A 272 1.15 5.39 -20.90
N TYR A 273 1.77 6.29 -21.62
CA TYR A 273 1.14 7.53 -22.03
C TYR A 273 1.76 8.11 -23.29
N LEU A 274 1.00 8.98 -23.96
CA LEU A 274 1.48 9.80 -25.06
C LEU A 274 2.15 11.06 -24.53
N ALA A 275 3.37 11.33 -24.97
CA ALA A 275 4.03 12.60 -24.72
C ALA A 275 4.04 13.47 -25.97
N LYS A 276 3.94 14.78 -25.77
CA LYS A 276 4.08 15.77 -26.84
C LYS A 276 5.43 15.68 -27.56
N SER A 277 6.49 15.24 -26.88
CA SER A 277 7.82 14.98 -27.48
C SER A 277 7.85 13.78 -28.43
N GLY A 278 6.68 13.34 -28.92
CA GLY A 278 6.53 12.40 -30.02
C GLY A 278 6.88 10.97 -29.68
N GLY A 279 6.46 10.47 -28.52
CA GLY A 279 6.62 9.06 -28.22
C GLY A 279 5.57 8.55 -27.26
N LEU A 280 5.32 7.25 -27.37
CA LEU A 280 4.75 6.46 -26.29
C LEU A 280 5.84 6.25 -25.24
N PHE A 281 5.53 6.50 -23.97
CA PHE A 281 6.48 6.32 -22.88
C PHE A 281 5.87 5.54 -21.74
N ARG A 282 6.71 4.82 -21.02
CA ARG A 282 6.39 4.30 -19.70
C ARG A 282 6.43 5.43 -18.67
N SER A 283 5.45 5.49 -17.78
CA SER A 283 5.44 6.47 -16.68
C SER A 283 6.62 6.25 -15.72
N ASP A 284 7.29 7.33 -15.36
CA ASP A 284 8.46 7.34 -14.47
C ASP A 284 8.19 7.93 -13.07
N GLY A 285 6.99 8.49 -12.87
CA GLY A 285 6.47 8.82 -11.56
C GLY A 285 7.08 10.05 -10.86
N ARG A 286 7.74 10.96 -11.57
CA ARG A 286 8.64 11.94 -10.92
C ARG A 286 7.98 13.02 -10.07
N SER A 287 6.71 13.41 -10.26
CA SER A 287 6.08 14.43 -9.38
C SER A 287 4.54 14.41 -9.39
N ILE A 288 3.91 14.27 -8.20
CA ILE A 288 2.47 14.49 -8.02
C ILE A 288 2.15 16.00 -8.12
N ARG A 289 3.03 16.83 -7.56
CA ARG A 289 2.80 18.27 -7.35
C ARG A 289 2.62 19.05 -8.65
N GLU A 290 3.40 18.72 -9.66
CA GLU A 290 3.37 19.40 -10.97
C GLU A 290 2.04 19.18 -11.72
N ASN A 291 1.27 18.17 -11.29
CA ASN A 291 0.08 17.67 -11.96
C ASN A 291 -1.22 18.02 -11.20
N GLY A 292 -1.24 19.06 -10.37
CA GLY A 292 -2.42 19.34 -9.54
C GLY A 292 -2.65 20.81 -9.23
N ARG A 293 -2.28 21.73 -10.12
CA ARG A 293 -2.32 23.18 -9.85
C ARG A 293 -3.70 23.62 -9.35
N GLY A 294 -3.75 24.22 -8.17
CA GLY A 294 -5.00 24.66 -7.52
C GLY A 294 -5.77 23.57 -6.75
N SER A 295 -5.26 22.33 -6.73
CA SER A 295 -5.83 21.19 -6.01
C SER A 295 -4.97 20.79 -4.80
N VAL A 296 -5.53 19.96 -3.92
CA VAL A 296 -4.79 19.31 -2.81
C VAL A 296 -3.53 18.57 -3.31
N LEU A 297 -3.55 18.10 -4.55
CA LEU A 297 -2.43 17.39 -5.20
C LEU A 297 -1.17 18.25 -5.38
N ALA A 298 -1.30 19.58 -5.52
CA ALA A 298 -0.17 20.49 -5.65
C ALA A 298 0.37 21.05 -4.32
N ARG A 299 -0.23 20.66 -3.19
CA ARG A 299 0.18 21.15 -1.87
C ARG A 299 1.53 20.57 -1.47
N ASP A 300 2.31 21.40 -0.78
CA ASP A 300 3.59 20.97 -0.23
C ASP A 300 3.41 19.79 0.75
N GLY A 301 4.30 18.80 0.62
CA GLY A 301 4.25 17.56 1.39
C GLY A 301 3.49 16.42 0.71
N VAL A 302 2.65 16.68 -0.32
CA VAL A 302 1.94 15.61 -1.04
C VAL A 302 2.88 14.92 -2.03
N SER A 303 3.13 13.64 -1.77
CA SER A 303 4.04 12.77 -2.53
C SER A 303 3.66 11.30 -2.33
N PHE A 304 4.08 10.40 -3.23
CA PHE A 304 3.89 8.95 -3.05
C PHE A 304 4.41 8.45 -1.69
N GLN A 305 5.52 9.01 -1.22
CA GLN A 305 6.08 8.66 0.08
C GLN A 305 5.16 9.06 1.24
N SER A 306 4.59 10.27 1.20
CA SER A 306 3.63 10.72 2.20
C SER A 306 2.32 9.92 2.16
N LEU A 307 1.85 9.54 0.96
CA LEU A 307 0.64 8.72 0.78
C LEU A 307 0.84 7.33 1.37
N ARG A 308 1.93 6.65 1.00
CA ARG A 308 2.32 5.36 1.58
C ARG A 308 2.48 5.45 3.09
N LYS A 309 3.22 6.45 3.61
CA LYS A 309 3.40 6.61 5.06
C LYS A 309 2.07 6.78 5.79
N THR A 310 1.16 7.56 5.22
CA THR A 310 -0.19 7.78 5.77
C THR A 310 -1.01 6.49 5.76
N TYR A 311 -1.01 5.75 4.63
CA TYR A 311 -1.70 4.47 4.51
C TYR A 311 -1.19 3.45 5.54
N LEU A 312 0.13 3.29 5.65
CA LEU A 312 0.74 2.35 6.61
C LEU A 312 0.47 2.76 8.07
N SER A 313 0.43 4.05 8.36
CA SER A 313 0.07 4.57 9.69
C SER A 313 -1.38 4.21 10.07
N LEU A 314 -2.31 4.26 9.12
CA LEU A 314 -3.69 3.80 9.34
C LEU A 314 -3.77 2.28 9.53
N ARG A 315 -3.06 1.51 8.70
CA ARG A 315 -3.04 0.04 8.80
C ARG A 315 -2.46 -0.47 10.13
N VAL A 316 -1.45 0.20 10.69
CA VAL A 316 -0.96 -0.13 12.03
C VAL A 316 -2.03 0.08 13.09
N ARG A 317 -2.79 1.17 13.00
CA ARG A 317 -3.87 1.44 13.96
C ARG A 317 -5.03 0.45 13.84
N GLU A 318 -5.34 0.02 12.63
CA GLU A 318 -6.36 -1.00 12.37
C GLU A 318 -5.94 -2.39 12.86
N THR A 319 -4.70 -2.80 12.56
CA THR A 319 -4.20 -4.13 12.91
C THR A 319 -3.70 -4.23 14.35
N GLY A 320 -3.38 -3.10 14.99
CA GLY A 320 -2.70 -3.05 16.29
C GLY A 320 -1.30 -3.70 16.30
N SER A 321 -0.75 -4.03 15.12
CA SER A 321 0.46 -4.86 15.02
C SER A 321 1.41 -4.35 13.94
N VAL A 322 2.61 -3.97 14.38
CA VAL A 322 3.72 -3.62 13.48
C VAL A 322 4.10 -4.81 12.59
N THR A 323 4.02 -6.05 13.10
CA THR A 323 4.32 -7.26 12.33
C THR A 323 3.25 -7.56 11.28
N ALA A 324 1.96 -7.39 11.60
CA ALA A 324 0.90 -7.53 10.60
C ALA A 324 1.02 -6.45 9.52
N THR A 325 1.32 -5.21 9.93
CA THR A 325 1.54 -4.12 8.97
C THR A 325 2.84 -4.29 8.19
N GLN A 326 3.84 -5.00 8.72
CA GLN A 326 5.06 -5.34 8.00
C GLN A 326 4.76 -6.25 6.79
N THR A 327 3.84 -7.22 6.94
CA THR A 327 3.34 -8.03 5.82
C THR A 327 2.65 -7.15 4.78
N ILE A 328 1.76 -6.25 5.21
CA ILE A 328 1.05 -5.30 4.30
C ILE A 328 2.02 -4.34 3.61
N ALA A 329 3.07 -3.89 4.30
CA ALA A 329 4.08 -2.98 3.80
C ALA A 329 5.19 -3.69 2.99
N GLY A 330 5.15 -5.02 2.89
CA GLY A 330 6.12 -5.80 2.16
C GLY A 330 7.57 -5.61 2.56
N HIS A 331 7.84 -5.34 3.84
CA HIS A 331 9.20 -5.17 4.35
C HIS A 331 9.74 -6.47 4.95
N THR A 332 10.95 -6.88 4.55
CA THR A 332 11.66 -8.05 5.11
C THR A 332 12.06 -7.88 6.57
N SER A 333 12.19 -6.64 7.04
CA SER A 333 12.56 -6.36 8.42
C SER A 333 11.78 -5.18 8.98
N GLY A 334 11.40 -5.27 10.27
CA GLY A 334 10.87 -4.13 11.03
C GLY A 334 11.86 -2.97 11.17
N GLY A 335 13.12 -3.17 10.78
CA GLY A 335 14.17 -2.14 10.74
C GLY A 335 13.94 -1.05 9.70
N VAL A 336 13.05 -1.26 8.72
CA VAL A 336 12.65 -0.21 7.75
C VAL A 336 11.33 0.45 8.17
N LEU A 337 10.37 -0.33 8.64
CA LEU A 337 9.03 0.16 8.94
C LEU A 337 9.02 1.16 10.10
N MET A 338 9.68 0.83 11.23
CA MET A 338 9.72 1.71 12.40
C MET A 338 10.47 3.03 12.13
N PRO A 339 11.70 3.05 11.58
CA PRO A 339 12.44 4.31 11.43
C PRO A 339 11.92 5.24 10.33
N HIS A 340 11.26 4.69 9.30
CA HIS A 340 10.87 5.48 8.11
C HIS A 340 9.37 5.75 8.01
N TYR A 341 8.52 4.84 8.50
CA TYR A 341 7.07 4.94 8.31
C TYR A 341 6.28 5.11 9.62
N LEU A 342 6.76 4.52 10.72
CA LEU A 342 6.06 4.51 12.01
C LEU A 342 6.83 5.22 13.13
N ASN A 343 7.71 6.14 12.77
CA ASN A 343 8.56 6.90 13.70
C ASN A 343 7.84 8.09 14.35
N ASP A 344 6.53 8.21 14.13
CA ASP A 344 5.73 9.29 14.67
C ASP A 344 5.46 9.05 16.17
N ALA A 345 5.61 10.10 16.99
CA ALA A 345 5.44 10.02 18.44
C ALA A 345 4.04 9.53 18.83
N ASP A 346 3.00 9.92 18.09
CA ASP A 346 1.62 9.50 18.34
C ASP A 346 1.43 7.99 18.09
N ILE A 347 2.01 7.46 17.01
CA ILE A 347 1.97 6.02 16.72
C ILE A 347 2.71 5.25 17.80
N THR A 348 3.89 5.73 18.21
CA THR A 348 4.66 5.13 19.30
C THR A 348 3.84 5.12 20.61
N ALA A 349 3.20 6.23 20.95
CA ALA A 349 2.36 6.33 22.14
C ALA A 349 1.11 5.43 22.07
N GLU A 350 0.47 5.30 20.91
CA GLU A 350 -0.68 4.41 20.69
C GLU A 350 -0.28 2.94 20.80
N LEU A 351 0.87 2.55 20.22
CA LEU A 351 1.44 1.21 20.36
C LEU A 351 1.80 0.92 21.82
N ASP A 352 2.44 1.87 22.51
CA ASP A 352 2.78 1.73 23.94
C ASP A 352 1.53 1.59 24.81
N ARG A 353 0.46 2.33 24.52
CA ARG A 353 -0.84 2.15 25.21
C ARG A 353 -1.42 0.77 24.95
N SER A 354 -1.34 0.26 23.73
CA SER A 354 -1.85 -1.07 23.36
C SER A 354 -1.05 -2.18 24.06
N ILE A 355 0.27 -2.04 24.13
CA ILE A 355 1.16 -2.94 24.88
C ILE A 355 0.83 -2.89 26.37
N ARG A 356 0.68 -1.69 26.95
CA ARG A 356 0.30 -1.51 28.36
C ARG A 356 -1.07 -2.11 28.65
N PHE A 357 -2.04 -1.93 27.75
CA PHE A 357 -3.35 -2.55 27.88
C PHE A 357 -3.26 -4.08 27.94
N PHE A 358 -2.52 -4.69 27.00
CA PHE A 358 -2.29 -6.14 26.99
C PHE A 358 -1.58 -6.62 28.26
N GLN A 359 -0.56 -5.88 28.72
CA GLN A 359 0.15 -6.18 29.97
C GLN A 359 -0.77 -6.09 31.18
N ASN A 360 -1.59 -5.05 31.28
CA ASN A 360 -2.55 -4.86 32.36
C ASN A 360 -3.64 -5.94 32.35
N ALA A 361 -4.12 -6.33 31.16
CA ALA A 361 -5.07 -7.44 30.99
C ALA A 361 -4.45 -8.77 31.46
N CYS A 362 -3.24 -9.11 31.01
CA CYS A 362 -2.51 -10.29 31.46
C CYS A 362 -2.26 -10.27 32.98
N GLN A 363 -1.80 -9.13 33.52
CA GLN A 363 -1.61 -8.94 34.96
C GLN A 363 -2.92 -9.17 35.72
N ALA A 364 -4.02 -8.56 35.27
CA ALA A 364 -5.31 -8.70 35.92
C ALA A 364 -5.81 -10.16 35.94
N LEU A 365 -5.56 -10.92 34.86
CA LEU A 365 -5.85 -12.35 34.79
C LEU A 365 -4.99 -13.19 35.76
N ILE A 366 -3.69 -12.86 35.89
CA ILE A 366 -2.75 -13.60 36.76
C ILE A 366 -2.99 -13.29 38.25
N LEU A 367 -3.33 -12.04 38.58
CA LEU A 367 -3.38 -11.51 39.95
C LEU A 367 -4.74 -11.75 40.64
N SER A 368 -5.29 -12.95 40.52
CA SER A 368 -6.61 -13.33 41.08
C SER A 368 -6.75 -13.13 42.59
N ASP A 369 -5.64 -13.02 43.33
CA ASP A 369 -5.60 -12.86 44.79
C ASP A 369 -5.83 -11.41 45.28
N GLN A 370 -6.71 -11.24 46.27
CA GLN A 370 -6.95 -9.97 46.94
C GLN A 370 -5.73 -9.47 47.73
N SER A 371 -4.79 -10.35 48.09
CA SER A 371 -3.61 -10.01 48.90
C SER A 371 -2.53 -9.25 48.11
N ILE A 372 -2.48 -9.38 46.78
CA ILE A 372 -1.47 -8.76 45.90
C ILE A 372 -1.89 -7.35 45.43
N ARG A 373 -3.12 -6.94 45.75
CA ARG A 373 -3.73 -5.62 45.40
C ARG A 373 -2.90 -4.40 45.78
N VAL A 374 -2.05 -4.52 46.81
CA VAL A 374 -1.30 -3.39 47.39
C VAL A 374 0.00 -3.08 46.64
N HIS A 375 0.54 -3.99 45.83
CA HIS A 375 1.93 -3.86 45.33
C HIS A 375 2.05 -3.38 43.88
N ILE A 376 0.94 -3.20 43.16
CA ILE A 376 0.95 -2.97 41.70
C ILE A 376 0.34 -1.61 41.33
N GLY A 377 -0.19 -0.86 42.30
CA GLY A 377 -0.67 0.51 42.08
C GLY A 377 -1.96 0.61 41.25
N LEU A 378 -2.68 -0.51 41.07
CA LEU A 378 -4.02 -0.55 40.47
C LEU A 378 -5.08 -0.77 41.56
N THR A 379 -6.18 -0.03 41.47
CA THR A 379 -7.33 -0.18 42.36
C THR A 379 -8.10 -1.47 42.06
N ALA A 380 -8.93 -1.91 43.01
CA ALA A 380 -9.79 -3.09 42.83
C ALA A 380 -10.77 -2.92 41.65
N ALA A 381 -11.27 -1.71 41.43
CA ALA A 381 -12.14 -1.37 40.31
C ALA A 381 -11.41 -1.49 38.97
N GLU A 382 -10.16 -1.02 38.89
CA GLU A 382 -9.34 -1.13 37.67
C GLU A 382 -8.98 -2.58 37.35
N LEU A 383 -8.67 -3.41 38.36
CA LEU A 383 -8.41 -4.84 38.19
C LEU A 383 -9.63 -5.58 37.64
N ASP A 384 -10.82 -5.34 38.19
CA ASP A 384 -12.07 -5.94 37.69
C ASP A 384 -12.38 -5.46 36.26
N TRP A 385 -12.16 -4.17 36.00
CA TRP A 385 -12.33 -3.57 34.68
C TRP A 385 -11.40 -4.21 33.64
N PHE A 386 -10.10 -4.34 33.93
CA PHE A 386 -9.14 -5.00 33.03
C PHE A 386 -9.42 -6.49 32.83
N ARG A 387 -9.96 -7.20 33.83
CA ARG A 387 -10.40 -8.60 33.66
C ARG A 387 -11.53 -8.73 32.65
N ARG A 388 -12.60 -7.95 32.83
CA ARG A 388 -13.72 -7.94 31.90
C ARG A 388 -13.28 -7.59 30.48
N LEU A 389 -12.34 -6.66 30.35
CA LEU A 389 -11.74 -6.33 29.08
C LEU A 389 -10.87 -7.46 28.50
N ALA A 390 -10.12 -8.18 29.32
CA ALA A 390 -9.32 -9.32 28.87
C ALA A 390 -10.19 -10.48 28.37
N GLU A 391 -11.35 -10.69 28.99
CA GLU A 391 -12.38 -11.63 28.53
C GLU A 391 -13.01 -11.14 27.21
N ALA A 392 -13.49 -9.90 27.17
CA ALA A 392 -14.15 -9.33 26.00
C ALA A 392 -13.23 -9.21 24.77
N SER A 393 -11.92 -9.01 24.98
CA SER A 393 -10.91 -8.93 23.91
C SER A 393 -10.32 -10.28 23.51
N GLY A 394 -10.74 -11.39 24.13
CA GLY A 394 -10.22 -12.73 23.84
C GLY A 394 -8.79 -12.98 24.33
N ILE A 395 -8.17 -12.03 25.05
CA ILE A 395 -6.84 -12.19 25.66
C ILE A 395 -6.85 -13.37 26.64
N SER A 396 -7.92 -13.54 27.43
CA SER A 396 -8.04 -14.65 28.38
C SER A 396 -7.92 -16.02 27.72
N ALA A 397 -8.55 -16.19 26.56
CA ALA A 397 -8.51 -17.43 25.79
C ALA A 397 -7.14 -17.62 25.10
N ALA A 398 -6.58 -16.54 24.53
CA ALA A 398 -5.29 -16.58 23.85
C ALA A 398 -4.11 -16.91 24.77
N VAL A 399 -4.19 -16.51 26.04
CA VAL A 399 -3.16 -16.80 27.06
C VAL A 399 -3.36 -18.20 27.68
N GLY A 400 -4.45 -18.90 27.35
CA GLY A 400 -4.72 -20.25 27.85
C GLY A 400 -5.02 -20.29 29.35
N LEU A 401 -5.41 -19.17 29.94
CA LEU A 401 -5.89 -19.08 31.32
C LEU A 401 -7.40 -19.39 31.32
N GLU A 402 -7.79 -20.50 30.71
CA GLU A 402 -9.14 -21.03 30.87
C GLU A 402 -9.28 -21.62 32.28
N ARG A 403 -10.48 -21.43 32.82
CA ARG A 403 -10.88 -21.72 34.20
C ARG A 403 -10.56 -23.17 34.58
N ASP A 404 -9.47 -23.36 35.31
CA ASP A 404 -9.35 -24.37 36.37
C ASP A 404 -8.16 -24.02 37.25
N PHE A 405 -8.40 -23.22 38.30
CA PHE A 405 -7.39 -23.00 39.33
C PHE A 405 -7.99 -23.25 40.70
N THR A 406 -7.97 -24.53 41.09
CA THR A 406 -7.77 -24.89 42.49
C THR A 406 -6.51 -24.20 42.98
N THR A 407 -6.71 -23.31 43.93
CA THR A 407 -5.74 -22.53 44.68
C THR A 407 -4.51 -23.33 45.09
N LYS A 408 -3.37 -23.05 44.46
CA LYS A 408 -2.06 -23.16 45.10
C LYS A 408 -1.39 -21.81 45.02
N SER A 409 -1.20 -21.20 46.19
CA SER A 409 -0.42 -19.98 46.43
C SER A 409 0.85 -19.96 45.57
N THR A 410 0.85 -19.18 44.49
CA THR A 410 2.05 -18.93 43.68
C THR A 410 2.83 -17.80 44.33
N ARG A 411 3.97 -18.15 44.94
CA ARG A 411 4.95 -17.17 45.42
C ARG A 411 5.34 -16.23 44.25
N PRO A 412 5.53 -14.93 44.50
CA PRO A 412 6.03 -14.02 43.46
C PRO A 412 7.38 -14.50 42.93
N LEU A 413 7.56 -14.43 41.61
CA LEU A 413 8.83 -14.75 40.96
C LEU A 413 9.87 -13.70 41.36
N TYR A 414 10.77 -14.06 42.30
CA TYR A 414 11.86 -13.21 42.71
C TYR A 414 13.11 -13.52 41.89
N PHE A 415 13.57 -12.56 41.08
CA PHE A 415 14.85 -12.65 40.39
C PHE A 415 15.92 -11.85 41.13
N SER A 416 16.86 -12.55 41.76
CA SER A 416 18.04 -11.95 42.39
C SER A 416 19.15 -11.81 41.35
N PRO A 417 19.65 -10.61 41.02
CA PRO A 417 20.63 -10.42 39.95
C PRO A 417 22.06 -10.78 40.38
N THR A 418 22.28 -12.03 40.80
CA THR A 418 23.62 -12.60 41.03
C THR A 418 24.32 -12.93 39.70
N GLU A 419 25.64 -13.12 39.71
CA GLU A 419 26.39 -13.47 38.49
C GLU A 419 25.84 -14.75 37.81
N ASP A 420 25.52 -15.78 38.60
CA ASP A 420 24.92 -17.02 38.10
C ASP A 420 23.52 -16.81 37.51
N ASN A 421 22.66 -16.05 38.17
CA ASN A 421 21.31 -15.78 37.66
C ASN A 421 21.32 -14.90 36.39
N LEU A 422 22.27 -13.96 36.28
CA LEU A 422 22.47 -13.17 35.05
C LEU A 422 22.99 -14.02 33.90
N ARG A 423 23.83 -15.02 34.20
CA ARG A 423 24.28 -16.03 33.25
C ARG A 423 23.11 -16.90 32.79
N ASP A 424 22.29 -17.40 33.71
CA ASP A 424 21.11 -18.21 33.39
C ASP A 424 20.09 -17.43 32.56
N LEU A 425 19.87 -16.15 32.88
CA LEU A 425 19.02 -15.26 32.10
C LEU A 425 19.51 -15.12 30.66
N PHE A 426 20.82 -14.98 30.46
CA PHE A 426 21.44 -14.92 29.13
C PHE A 426 21.29 -16.25 28.38
N LEU A 427 21.56 -17.38 29.05
CA LEU A 427 21.46 -18.71 28.47
C LEU A 427 20.02 -19.06 28.08
N ALA A 428 19.05 -18.76 28.94
CA ALA A 428 17.62 -18.97 28.68
C ALA A 428 17.15 -18.13 27.48
N HIS A 429 17.53 -16.86 27.41
CA HIS A 429 17.21 -16.01 26.25
C HIS A 429 17.78 -16.58 24.95
N LYS A 430 19.02 -17.07 24.97
CA LYS A 430 19.69 -17.61 23.79
C LYS A 430 19.11 -18.96 23.37
N ALA A 431 18.84 -19.85 24.31
CA ALA A 431 18.23 -21.16 24.07
C ALA A 431 16.80 -21.01 23.52
N LEU A 432 15.97 -20.13 24.08
CA LEU A 432 14.64 -19.85 23.53
C LEU A 432 14.70 -19.30 22.08
N ARG A 433 15.67 -18.44 21.77
CA ARG A 433 15.85 -17.94 20.39
C ARG A 433 16.29 -19.02 19.41
N ALA A 434 17.09 -20.00 19.85
CA ALA A 434 17.46 -21.16 19.05
C ALA A 434 16.25 -22.09 18.84
N ALA A 435 15.50 -22.37 19.91
CA ALA A 435 14.31 -23.22 19.89
C ALA A 435 13.22 -22.70 18.94
N ARG A 436 13.11 -21.37 18.73
CA ARG A 436 12.19 -20.78 17.75
C ARG A 436 12.33 -21.36 16.34
N GLN A 437 13.54 -21.77 15.95
CA GLN A 437 13.79 -22.34 14.61
C GLN A 437 13.52 -23.85 14.55
N GLN A 438 13.40 -24.51 15.69
CA GLN A 438 13.36 -25.98 15.80
C GLN A 438 12.00 -26.50 16.25
N VAL A 439 11.20 -25.67 16.94
CA VAL A 439 9.89 -26.06 17.50
C VAL A 439 8.76 -25.72 16.53
N HIS A 440 7.74 -26.59 16.47
CA HIS A 440 6.52 -26.37 15.68
C HIS A 440 5.84 -25.02 16.00
N PRO A 441 5.38 -24.23 15.01
CA PRO A 441 4.86 -22.88 15.21
C PRO A 441 3.74 -22.75 16.24
N GLY A 442 2.79 -23.70 16.27
CA GLY A 442 1.69 -23.69 17.24
C GLY A 442 2.18 -23.87 18.69
N ARG A 443 3.13 -24.77 18.92
CA ARG A 443 3.73 -24.98 20.25
C ARG A 443 4.61 -23.80 20.65
N TRP A 444 5.32 -23.22 19.69
CA TRP A 444 6.09 -22.00 19.92
C TRP A 444 5.19 -20.84 20.36
N ALA A 445 4.01 -20.66 19.75
CA ALA A 445 3.08 -19.61 20.13
C ALA A 445 2.56 -19.77 21.57
N VAL A 446 2.26 -21.00 22.00
CA VAL A 446 1.69 -21.29 23.32
C VAL A 446 2.74 -21.31 24.43
N GLN A 447 3.94 -21.87 24.19
CA GLN A 447 4.93 -22.11 25.25
C GLN A 447 6.19 -21.24 25.08
N GLY A 448 6.72 -21.15 23.86
CA GLY A 448 7.97 -20.44 23.60
C GLY A 448 7.85 -18.92 23.67
N LEU A 449 6.78 -18.36 23.13
CA LEU A 449 6.56 -16.91 23.11
C LEU A 449 6.34 -16.33 24.52
N PRO A 450 5.52 -16.92 25.41
CA PRO A 450 5.39 -16.43 26.79
C PRO A 450 6.70 -16.52 27.59
N LEU A 451 7.45 -17.61 27.47
CA LEU A 451 8.74 -17.77 28.16
C LEU A 451 9.77 -16.75 27.67
N LEU A 452 9.83 -16.49 26.37
CA LEU A 452 10.70 -15.47 25.81
C LEU A 452 10.31 -14.06 26.26
N ALA A 453 9.01 -13.78 26.39
CA ALA A 453 8.51 -12.53 26.92
C ALA A 453 8.90 -12.35 28.41
N ALA A 454 8.75 -13.38 29.23
CA ALA A 454 9.13 -13.37 30.63
C ALA A 454 10.64 -13.10 30.81
N VAL A 455 11.49 -13.82 30.07
CA VAL A 455 12.96 -13.63 30.08
C VAL A 455 13.34 -12.20 29.65
N LYS A 456 12.67 -11.65 28.63
CA LYS A 456 12.91 -10.25 28.21
C LYS A 456 12.46 -9.24 29.25
N ALA A 457 11.32 -9.47 29.90
CA ALA A 457 10.81 -8.60 30.97
C ALA A 457 11.78 -8.57 32.17
N ILE A 458 12.31 -9.72 32.57
CA ILE A 458 13.35 -9.80 33.62
C ILE A 458 14.60 -9.01 33.18
N GLY A 459 15.06 -9.20 31.93
CA GLY A 459 16.20 -8.44 31.40
C GLY A 459 15.98 -6.92 31.36
N GLN A 460 14.79 -6.47 30.97
CA GLN A 460 14.42 -5.05 31.01
C GLN A 460 14.40 -4.50 32.44
N ALA A 461 13.87 -5.26 33.40
CA ALA A 461 13.87 -4.87 34.81
C ALA A 461 15.30 -4.77 35.39
N VAL A 462 16.18 -5.71 35.03
CA VAL A 462 17.62 -5.65 35.38
C VAL A 462 18.27 -4.39 34.82
N PHE A 463 17.96 -4.02 33.57
CA PHE A 463 18.50 -2.80 32.96
C PHE A 463 17.91 -1.52 33.57
N GLY A 464 16.62 -1.51 33.89
CA GLY A 464 15.95 -0.41 34.58
C GLY A 464 16.52 -0.14 35.97
N LYS A 465 17.10 -1.16 36.63
CA LYS A 465 17.84 -1.03 37.90
C LYS A 465 19.32 -0.66 37.73
N GLY A 466 19.78 -0.29 36.54
CA GLY A 466 21.15 0.14 36.28
C GLY A 466 22.19 -0.97 36.11
N LEU A 467 21.79 -2.25 36.14
CA LEU A 467 22.70 -3.40 36.09
C LEU A 467 23.10 -3.84 34.67
N LYS A 468 22.89 -2.97 33.67
CA LYS A 468 23.16 -3.25 32.25
C LYS A 468 24.61 -3.66 32.00
N HIS A 469 25.58 -2.94 32.59
CA HIS A 469 27.00 -3.23 32.39
C HIS A 469 27.43 -4.56 33.03
N ALA A 470 26.89 -4.88 34.22
CA ALA A 470 27.12 -6.16 34.88
C ALA A 470 26.58 -7.33 34.04
N TYR A 471 25.34 -7.24 33.56
CA TYR A 471 24.77 -8.24 32.67
C TYR A 471 25.60 -8.43 31.39
N GLN A 472 26.04 -7.33 30.75
CA GLN A 472 26.86 -7.42 29.53
C GLN A 472 28.22 -8.10 29.78
N ALA A 473 28.85 -7.85 30.93
CA ALA A 473 30.11 -8.51 31.29
C ALA A 473 29.91 -10.02 31.45
N VAL A 474 28.87 -10.44 32.18
CA VAL A 474 28.51 -11.85 32.40
C VAL A 474 28.12 -12.53 31.09
N ALA A 475 27.32 -11.87 30.25
CA ALA A 475 26.91 -12.36 28.94
C ALA A 475 28.11 -12.59 28.01
N ARG A 476 29.09 -11.68 27.99
CA ARG A 476 30.33 -11.84 27.20
C ARG A 476 31.17 -13.03 27.69
N ARG A 477 31.33 -13.20 29.00
CA ARG A 477 32.04 -14.36 29.58
C ARG A 477 31.34 -15.67 29.24
N THR A 478 30.02 -15.71 29.41
CA THR A 478 29.18 -16.88 29.12
C THR A 478 29.20 -17.24 27.63
N GLN A 479 29.17 -16.24 26.75
CA GLN A 479 29.28 -16.45 25.31
C GLN A 479 30.64 -17.03 24.89
N ARG A 480 31.74 -16.62 25.54
CA ARG A 480 33.07 -17.22 25.32
C ARG A 480 33.10 -18.67 25.78
N ALA A 481 32.51 -18.98 26.93
CA ALA A 481 32.39 -20.36 27.43
C ALA A 481 31.57 -21.26 26.49
N LEU A 482 30.44 -20.76 25.96
CA LEU A 482 29.66 -21.48 24.94
C LEU A 482 30.49 -21.75 23.67
N ASN A 483 31.23 -20.75 23.19
CA ASN A 483 32.05 -20.90 21.98
C ASN A 483 33.23 -21.85 22.19
N ALA A 484 33.76 -21.92 23.41
CA ALA A 484 34.82 -22.86 23.79
C ALA A 484 34.30 -24.29 24.04
N GLY A 485 32.98 -24.51 23.97
CA GLY A 485 32.36 -25.80 24.26
C GLY A 485 32.42 -26.20 25.74
N SER A 486 32.83 -25.30 26.65
CA SER A 486 32.94 -25.61 28.07
C SER A 486 31.59 -25.63 28.79
N ILE A 487 30.55 -25.06 28.17
CA ILE A 487 29.16 -25.09 28.64
C ILE A 487 28.25 -25.26 27.41
N THR A 488 27.07 -25.83 27.60
CA THR A 488 26.05 -25.99 26.55
C THR A 488 24.85 -25.07 26.80
N LEU A 489 24.03 -24.89 25.76
CA LEU A 489 22.74 -24.25 25.95
C LEU A 489 21.83 -25.19 26.76
N PRO A 490 21.05 -24.66 27.70
CA PRO A 490 20.09 -25.49 28.42
C PRO A 490 19.06 -26.07 27.45
N PRO A 491 18.65 -27.34 27.63
CA PRO A 491 17.54 -27.91 26.89
C PRO A 491 16.26 -27.16 27.28
N ILE A 492 15.57 -26.59 26.30
CA ILE A 492 14.35 -25.83 26.51
C ILE A 492 13.32 -26.30 25.48
N LEU A 493 12.12 -26.66 25.98
CA LEU A 493 11.00 -27.15 25.18
C LEU A 493 11.30 -28.45 24.40
N GLU A 494 12.14 -29.33 24.98
CA GLU A 494 12.35 -30.69 24.47
C GLU A 494 11.18 -31.61 24.86
N GLY A 495 10.72 -32.42 23.91
CA GLY A 495 9.60 -33.36 24.05
C GLY A 495 8.33 -32.83 23.46
#